data_AF-A0AAV0QIF6-F1
#
_entry.id   AF-A0AAV0QIF6-F1
#
_cell.length_a   1.000
_cell.length_b   1.000
_cell.length_c   1.000
_cell.angle_alpha   90.00
_cell.angle_beta   90.00
_cell.angle_gamma   90.00
#
_symmetry.space_group_name_H-M   'P 1'
#
loop_
_entity.id
_entity.type
_entity.pdbx_description
1 polymer ?
#
loop_
_entity_poly.entity_id
_entity_poly.type
_entity_poly.pdbx_seq_one_letter_code
_entity_poly.pdbx_strand_id
1 'polypeptide(L)'
;MRVKEFGEEDPRRVIHSFKVGLALTMVSLFYYFKPLYDGFGVNAIWAVLTVVVVFEFSVGATLGKGLNRMVATFVAGGFGIGAHHLASLSRPTGEPILIAAFVFIIAAVVTFTRFFPKVKARYDYGFNIFILTFSLVSVSGYRDSQVWTMAHERLSTILVGSSTAVIVCVVVYPVWIGEELHNLVVTNIENLGEFLVGFGDAESNNNGKTLGEDHKSVLASKSNEENMANLARWEPGHGRFRLQHPWKQYLKIGTLARECAYKVDALSSYLNPHVQVTILILKWLQSTNPSPISLLARD
;
A
#
# COMPACT_ATOMS: atom_id res chain seq x y z
N MET A 1 2.04 -11.74 -21.38
CA MET A 1 1.60 -12.40 -20.13
C MET A 1 0.18 -12.89 -20.36
N ARG A 2 -0.05 -14.20 -20.47
CA ARG A 2 -1.40 -14.76 -20.62
C ARG A 2 -2.13 -14.69 -19.28
N VAL A 3 -3.44 -14.45 -19.29
CA VAL A 3 -4.28 -14.35 -18.06
C VAL A 3 -4.10 -15.55 -17.13
N LYS A 4 -3.80 -16.72 -17.69
CA LYS A 4 -3.51 -17.95 -16.94
C LYS A 4 -2.18 -17.89 -16.15
N GLU A 5 -1.12 -17.34 -16.76
CA GLU A 5 0.20 -17.15 -16.10
C GLU A 5 0.08 -16.15 -14.94
N PHE A 6 -0.70 -15.07 -15.09
CA PHE A 6 -0.89 -14.04 -14.06
C PHE A 6 -1.67 -14.52 -12.81
N GLY A 7 -2.58 -15.49 -12.99
CA GLY A 7 -3.34 -16.11 -11.90
C GLY A 7 -2.60 -17.27 -11.24
N GLU A 8 -1.76 -17.99 -11.98
CA GLU A 8 -0.92 -19.09 -11.47
C GLU A 8 0.30 -18.57 -10.66
N GLU A 9 0.81 -17.37 -10.97
CA GLU A 9 1.92 -16.75 -10.23
C GLU A 9 1.56 -16.35 -8.78
N ASP A 10 0.30 -15.98 -8.52
CA ASP A 10 -0.18 -15.73 -7.16
C ASP A 10 -1.68 -16.06 -7.00
N PRO A 11 -2.04 -17.26 -6.52
CA PRO A 11 -3.43 -17.69 -6.38
C PRO A 11 -4.25 -16.79 -5.44
N ARG A 12 -3.58 -16.01 -4.58
CA ARG A 12 -4.22 -15.04 -3.69
C ARG A 12 -4.97 -13.95 -4.46
N ARG A 13 -4.56 -13.62 -5.69
CA ARG A 13 -5.23 -12.62 -6.55
C ARG A 13 -6.60 -13.08 -7.02
N VAL A 14 -6.74 -14.36 -7.34
CA VAL A 14 -8.03 -14.96 -7.72
C VAL A 14 -8.96 -14.97 -6.51
N ILE A 15 -8.44 -15.40 -5.35
CA ILE A 15 -9.18 -15.40 -4.10
C ILE A 15 -9.63 -13.97 -3.75
N HIS A 16 -8.74 -12.97 -3.86
CA HIS A 16 -9.08 -11.58 -3.61
C HIS A 16 -10.22 -11.07 -4.52
N SER A 17 -10.14 -11.33 -5.83
CA SER A 17 -11.22 -10.97 -6.77
C SER A 17 -12.56 -11.58 -6.36
N PHE A 18 -12.54 -12.85 -5.93
CA PHE A 18 -13.74 -13.52 -5.41
C PHE A 18 -14.25 -12.87 -4.12
N LYS A 19 -13.37 -12.51 -3.17
CA LYS A 19 -13.75 -11.82 -1.93
C LYS A 19 -14.44 -10.49 -2.19
N VAL A 20 -13.91 -9.68 -3.11
CA VAL A 20 -14.51 -8.39 -3.48
C VAL A 20 -15.92 -8.62 -4.03
N GLY A 21 -16.07 -9.59 -4.95
CA GLY A 21 -17.38 -9.98 -5.46
C GLY A 21 -18.34 -10.41 -4.36
N LEU A 22 -17.89 -11.26 -3.43
CA LEU A 22 -18.69 -11.72 -2.29
C LEU A 22 -19.09 -10.57 -1.34
N ALA A 23 -18.19 -9.62 -1.07
CA ALA A 23 -18.51 -8.47 -0.22
C ALA A 23 -19.55 -7.56 -0.88
N LEU A 24 -19.46 -7.35 -2.20
CA LEU A 24 -20.43 -6.58 -2.96
C LEU A 24 -21.79 -7.27 -3.04
N THR A 25 -21.82 -8.60 -3.20
CA THR A 25 -23.10 -9.34 -3.19
C THR A 25 -23.71 -9.34 -1.79
N MET A 26 -22.93 -9.54 -0.73
CA MET A 26 -23.41 -9.47 0.65
C MET A 26 -24.01 -8.09 0.94
N VAL A 27 -23.27 -7.00 0.71
CA VAL A 27 -23.78 -5.65 1.00
C VAL A 27 -25.03 -5.33 0.17
N SER A 28 -25.11 -5.81 -1.07
CA SER A 28 -26.29 -5.63 -1.93
C SER A 28 -27.49 -6.46 -1.45
N LEU A 29 -27.27 -7.69 -0.98
CA LEU A 29 -28.32 -8.55 -0.41
C LEU A 29 -28.87 -7.97 0.89
N PHE A 30 -28.02 -7.37 1.72
CA PHE A 30 -28.46 -6.62 2.91
C PHE A 30 -29.47 -5.52 2.57
N TYR A 31 -29.41 -4.93 1.36
CA TYR A 31 -30.38 -3.93 0.91
C TYR A 31 -31.71 -4.50 0.43
N TYR A 32 -31.74 -5.75 -0.05
CA TYR A 32 -33.00 -6.38 -0.47
C TYR A 32 -33.86 -6.83 0.73
N PHE A 33 -33.32 -6.78 1.95
CA PHE A 33 -34.12 -6.99 3.17
C PHE A 33 -35.01 -5.76 3.46
N LYS A 34 -36.33 -5.97 3.29
CA LYS A 34 -37.40 -4.97 3.39
C LYS A 34 -37.29 -3.97 4.57
N PRO A 35 -36.98 -4.38 5.81
CA PRO A 35 -36.85 -3.44 6.94
C PRO A 35 -35.68 -2.45 6.81
N LEU A 36 -34.63 -2.81 6.07
CA LEU A 36 -33.44 -1.98 5.86
C LEU A 36 -33.56 -1.13 4.58
N TYR A 37 -34.29 -1.64 3.57
CA TYR A 37 -34.60 -0.87 2.37
C TYR A 37 -35.41 0.39 2.70
N ASP A 38 -36.45 0.26 3.52
CA ASP A 38 -37.31 1.39 3.93
C ASP A 38 -36.56 2.42 4.78
N GLY A 39 -35.44 2.04 5.43
CA GLY A 39 -34.60 2.93 6.24
C GLY A 39 -33.47 3.63 5.47
N PHE A 40 -32.97 3.05 4.36
CA PHE A 40 -31.76 3.54 3.69
C PHE A 40 -31.90 3.85 2.19
N GLY A 41 -32.98 3.39 1.52
CA GLY A 41 -33.39 3.74 0.15
C GLY A 41 -32.30 4.23 -0.83
N VAL A 42 -32.18 5.55 -1.00
CA VAL A 42 -31.27 6.22 -1.95
C VAL A 42 -29.80 6.22 -1.46
N ASN A 43 -29.58 6.12 -0.14
CA ASN A 43 -28.24 6.12 0.45
C ASN A 43 -27.51 4.78 0.28
N ALA A 44 -28.21 3.74 -0.21
CA ALA A 44 -27.65 2.40 -0.38
C ALA A 44 -26.38 2.35 -1.25
N ILE A 45 -26.34 3.21 -2.28
CA ILE A 45 -25.20 3.37 -3.18
C ILE A 45 -23.91 3.68 -2.40
N TRP A 46 -24.00 4.43 -1.30
CA TRP A 46 -22.83 4.81 -0.50
C TRP A 46 -22.17 3.63 0.22
N ALA A 47 -22.92 2.61 0.63
CA ALA A 47 -22.30 1.42 1.23
C ALA A 47 -21.60 0.56 0.18
N VAL A 48 -22.21 0.40 -1.01
CA VAL A 48 -21.59 -0.31 -2.14
C VAL A 48 -20.30 0.40 -2.55
N LEU A 49 -20.34 1.73 -2.74
CA LEU A 49 -19.15 2.54 -2.99
C LEU A 49 -18.12 2.44 -1.87
N THR A 50 -18.57 2.25 -0.62
CA THR A 50 -17.66 2.06 0.51
C THR A 50 -16.91 0.75 0.39
N VAL A 51 -17.59 -0.36 0.11
CA VAL A 51 -16.94 -1.65 -0.14
C VAL A 51 -15.90 -1.50 -1.24
N VAL A 52 -16.28 -0.97 -2.41
CA VAL A 52 -15.35 -0.83 -3.55
C VAL A 52 -14.09 -0.03 -3.20
N VAL A 53 -14.22 1.04 -2.42
CA VAL A 53 -13.10 1.96 -2.15
C VAL A 53 -12.24 1.51 -0.96
N VAL A 54 -12.83 0.79 -0.01
CA VAL A 54 -12.15 0.35 1.22
C VAL A 54 -11.51 -1.03 1.07
N PHE A 55 -12.09 -1.91 0.25
CA PHE A 55 -11.61 -3.27 0.09
C PHE A 55 -10.24 -3.27 -0.61
N GLU A 56 -9.25 -3.83 0.07
CA GLU A 56 -7.87 -3.92 -0.37
C GLU A 56 -7.39 -5.37 -0.35
N PHE A 57 -6.20 -5.60 -0.92
CA PHE A 57 -5.64 -6.95 -1.05
C PHE A 57 -5.42 -7.64 0.30
N SER A 58 -4.90 -6.90 1.29
CA SER A 58 -4.59 -7.40 2.62
C SER A 58 -5.60 -6.94 3.69
N VAL A 59 -5.70 -7.71 4.77
CA VAL A 59 -6.59 -7.40 5.90
C VAL A 59 -6.22 -6.06 6.54
N GLY A 60 -4.93 -5.82 6.79
CA GLY A 60 -4.47 -4.57 7.40
C GLY A 60 -4.79 -3.33 6.55
N ALA A 61 -4.70 -3.45 5.23
CA ALA A 61 -5.06 -2.36 4.33
C ALA A 61 -6.57 -2.08 4.32
N THR A 62 -7.41 -3.12 4.24
CA THR A 62 -8.87 -2.96 4.29
C THR A 62 -9.32 -2.36 5.62
N LEU A 63 -8.79 -2.86 6.74
CA LEU A 63 -9.16 -2.38 8.07
C LEU A 63 -8.68 -0.94 8.29
N GLY A 64 -7.45 -0.62 7.88
CA GLY A 64 -6.90 0.73 7.95
C GLY A 64 -7.69 1.73 7.10
N LYS A 65 -8.05 1.38 5.86
CA LYS A 65 -8.90 2.24 5.02
C LYS A 65 -10.30 2.39 5.60
N GLY A 66 -10.92 1.30 6.10
CA GLY A 66 -12.27 1.33 6.66
C GLY A 66 -12.36 2.22 7.90
N LEU A 67 -11.43 2.06 8.85
CA LEU A 67 -11.32 2.93 10.02
C LEU A 67 -11.03 4.38 9.66
N ASN A 68 -10.08 4.62 8.75
CA ASN A 68 -9.79 5.98 8.28
C ASN A 68 -11.02 6.63 7.64
N ARG A 69 -11.81 5.89 6.86
CA ARG A 69 -13.06 6.39 6.26
C ARG A 69 -14.07 6.78 7.32
N MET A 70 -14.32 5.89 8.30
CA MET A 70 -15.29 6.13 9.37
C MET A 70 -14.92 7.37 10.20
N VAL A 71 -13.66 7.46 10.65
CA VAL A 71 -13.17 8.61 11.42
C VAL A 71 -13.23 9.89 10.60
N ALA A 72 -12.76 9.86 9.34
CA ALA A 72 -12.80 11.03 8.46
C ALA A 72 -14.22 11.53 8.23
N THR A 73 -15.17 10.63 7.96
CA THR A 73 -16.58 10.99 7.76
C THR A 73 -17.21 11.53 9.04
N PHE A 74 -16.96 10.91 10.20
CA PHE A 74 -17.49 11.40 11.48
C PHE A 74 -17.00 12.82 11.78
N VAL A 75 -15.69 13.06 11.69
CA VAL A 75 -15.10 14.38 11.94
C VAL A 75 -15.60 15.39 10.90
N ALA A 76 -15.62 15.03 9.61
CA ALA A 76 -16.10 15.90 8.56
C ALA A 76 -17.59 16.25 8.69
N GLY A 77 -18.42 15.30 9.12
CA GLY A 77 -19.83 15.53 9.42
C GLY A 77 -20.00 16.53 10.56
N GLY A 78 -19.24 16.37 11.65
CA GLY A 78 -19.23 17.32 12.77
C GLY A 78 -18.81 18.73 12.34
N PHE A 79 -17.72 18.85 11.57
CA PHE A 79 -17.28 20.14 11.01
C PHE A 79 -18.31 20.73 10.04
N GLY A 80 -18.97 19.91 9.22
CA GLY A 80 -20.00 20.37 8.27
C GLY A 80 -21.23 20.94 9.00
N ILE A 81 -21.69 20.25 10.04
CA ILE A 81 -22.78 20.74 10.91
C ILE A 81 -22.35 22.04 11.61
N GLY A 82 -21.12 22.11 12.13
CA GLY A 82 -20.59 23.33 12.75
C GLY A 82 -20.51 24.51 11.78
N ALA A 83 -20.04 24.28 10.55
CA ALA A 83 -19.96 25.30 9.50
C ALA A 83 -21.36 25.81 9.11
N HIS A 84 -22.33 24.91 8.97
CA HIS A 84 -23.72 25.27 8.71
C HIS A 84 -24.31 26.09 9.87
N HIS A 85 -24.11 25.65 11.12
CA HIS A 85 -24.60 26.37 12.29
C HIS A 85 -24.02 27.79 12.39
N LEU A 86 -22.71 27.94 12.17
CA LEU A 86 -22.06 29.25 12.16
C LEU A 86 -22.52 30.14 11.00
N ALA A 87 -22.75 29.57 9.83
CA ALA A 87 -23.24 30.32 8.68
C ALA A 87 -24.69 30.78 8.86
N SER A 88 -25.54 29.96 9.50
CA SER A 88 -26.94 30.27 9.78
C SER A 88 -27.16 31.41 10.78
N LEU A 89 -26.12 31.77 11.57
CA LEU A 89 -26.13 32.96 12.43
C LEU A 89 -26.04 34.26 11.63
N SER A 90 -25.67 34.20 10.36
CA SER A 90 -25.54 35.37 9.49
C SER A 90 -26.84 35.69 8.76
N ARG A 91 -26.95 36.90 8.19
CA ARG A 91 -28.10 37.27 7.37
C ARG A 91 -28.29 36.25 6.22
N PRO A 92 -29.54 36.02 5.75
CA PRO A 92 -29.84 35.01 4.71
C PRO A 92 -29.01 35.15 3.43
N THR A 93 -28.59 36.36 3.09
CA THR A 93 -27.75 36.63 1.91
C THR A 93 -26.27 36.27 2.11
N GLY A 94 -25.80 36.24 3.36
CA GLY A 94 -24.40 35.95 3.72
C GLY A 94 -24.11 34.48 4.04
N GLU A 95 -25.14 33.69 4.34
CA GLU A 95 -25.02 32.26 4.63
C GLU A 95 -24.29 31.45 3.54
N PRO A 96 -24.67 31.51 2.24
CA PRO A 96 -23.98 30.75 1.21
C PRO A 96 -22.52 31.22 0.99
N ILE A 97 -22.26 32.52 1.21
CA ILE A 97 -20.91 33.09 1.10
C ILE A 97 -20.01 32.55 2.21
N LEU A 98 -20.52 32.45 3.44
CA LEU A 98 -19.78 31.91 4.57
C LEU A 98 -19.54 30.40 4.44
N ILE A 99 -20.54 29.63 3.99
CA ILE A 99 -20.37 28.20 3.71
C ILE A 99 -19.28 28.00 2.66
N ALA A 100 -19.32 28.75 1.56
CA ALA A 100 -18.29 28.69 0.53
C ALA A 100 -16.89 29.06 1.06
N ALA A 101 -16.80 30.07 1.92
CA ALA A 101 -15.54 30.45 2.56
C ALA A 101 -15.01 29.34 3.48
N PHE A 102 -15.86 28.71 4.29
CA PHE A 102 -15.45 27.58 5.13
C PHE A 102 -14.98 26.38 4.30
N VAL A 103 -15.71 26.03 3.24
CA VAL A 103 -15.31 24.98 2.29
C VAL A 103 -13.93 25.29 1.70
N PHE A 104 -13.72 26.51 1.22
CA PHE A 104 -12.44 26.93 0.65
C PHE A 104 -11.30 26.83 1.65
N ILE A 105 -11.44 27.42 2.83
CA ILE A 105 -10.38 27.48 3.85
C ILE A 105 -10.02 26.07 4.32
N ILE A 106 -11.01 25.26 4.70
CA ILE A 106 -10.75 23.90 5.20
C ILE A 106 -10.18 23.00 4.10
N ALA A 107 -10.70 23.06 2.88
CA ALA A 107 -10.16 22.29 1.77
C ALA A 107 -8.71 22.69 1.45
N ALA A 108 -8.39 23.98 1.47
CA ALA A 108 -7.03 24.49 1.24
C ALA A 108 -6.07 24.03 2.35
N VAL A 109 -6.45 24.18 3.62
CA VAL A 109 -5.63 23.75 4.77
C VAL A 109 -5.39 22.25 4.71
N VAL A 110 -6.44 21.44 4.55
CA VAL A 110 -6.30 19.98 4.49
C VAL A 110 -5.46 19.56 3.28
N THR A 111 -5.67 20.17 2.12
CA THR A 111 -4.85 19.87 0.93
C THR A 111 -3.38 20.24 1.16
N PHE A 112 -3.11 21.37 1.82
CA PHE A 112 -1.75 21.75 2.17
C PHE A 112 -1.09 20.74 3.13
N THR A 113 -1.82 20.28 4.15
CA THR A 113 -1.29 19.27 5.10
C THR A 113 -0.91 17.94 4.44
N ARG A 114 -1.52 17.61 3.30
CA ARG A 114 -1.20 16.40 2.53
C ARG A 114 0.13 16.46 1.79
N PHE A 115 0.74 17.64 1.64
CA PHE A 115 2.09 17.73 1.05
C PHE A 115 3.18 17.22 2.00
N PHE A 116 2.92 17.11 3.30
CA PHE A 116 3.88 16.55 4.25
C PHE A 116 3.98 15.01 4.06
N PRO A 117 5.14 14.46 3.67
CA PRO A 117 5.26 13.04 3.31
C PRO A 117 4.85 12.08 4.43
N LYS A 118 5.20 12.39 5.68
CA LYS A 118 4.83 11.60 6.88
C LYS A 118 3.32 11.52 7.09
N VAL A 119 2.62 12.62 6.79
CA VAL A 119 1.16 12.73 6.92
C VAL A 119 0.48 12.02 5.75
N LYS A 120 0.97 12.26 4.52
CA LYS A 120 0.49 11.63 3.30
C LYS A 120 0.55 10.11 3.37
N ALA A 121 1.69 9.55 3.77
CA ALA A 121 1.88 8.10 3.84
C ALA A 121 0.87 7.40 4.78
N ARG A 122 0.34 8.11 5.79
CA ARG A 122 -0.52 7.51 6.81
C ARG A 122 -2.01 7.83 6.65
N TYR A 123 -2.34 9.03 6.16
CA TYR A 123 -3.70 9.57 6.25
C TYR A 123 -4.23 10.15 4.94
N ASP A 124 -3.51 10.05 3.81
CA ASP A 124 -3.93 10.67 2.54
C ASP A 124 -5.35 10.28 2.11
N TYR A 125 -5.68 8.99 2.25
CA TYR A 125 -7.04 8.50 2.00
C TYR A 125 -8.08 9.17 2.91
N GLY A 126 -7.81 9.25 4.22
CA GLY A 126 -8.69 9.88 5.20
C GLY A 126 -8.91 11.36 4.91
N PHE A 127 -7.88 12.11 4.51
CA PHE A 127 -8.02 13.52 4.16
C PHE A 127 -8.87 13.75 2.91
N ASN A 128 -8.74 12.90 1.88
CA ASN A 128 -9.61 12.98 0.70
C ASN A 128 -11.08 12.75 1.09
N ILE A 129 -11.36 11.72 1.91
CA ILE A 129 -12.71 11.44 2.40
C ILE A 129 -13.22 12.58 3.29
N PHE A 130 -12.36 13.17 4.11
CA PHE A 130 -12.70 14.30 4.96
C PHE A 130 -13.14 15.50 4.13
N ILE A 131 -12.32 15.95 3.16
CA ILE A 131 -12.66 17.07 2.27
C ILE A 131 -13.97 16.78 1.54
N LEU A 132 -14.08 15.61 0.92
CA LEU A 132 -15.29 15.22 0.19
C LEU A 132 -16.53 15.23 1.09
N THR A 133 -16.40 14.73 2.32
CA THR A 133 -17.53 14.65 3.25
C THR A 133 -17.93 16.02 3.77
N PHE A 134 -16.95 16.82 4.18
CA PHE A 134 -17.16 18.15 4.71
C PHE A 134 -17.79 19.06 3.65
N SER A 135 -17.27 19.05 2.42
CA SER A 135 -17.83 19.83 1.32
C SER A 135 -19.26 19.39 0.99
N LEU A 136 -19.53 18.08 0.93
CA LEU A 136 -20.86 17.58 0.65
C LEU A 136 -21.85 18.01 1.74
N VAL A 137 -21.55 17.75 3.01
CA VAL A 137 -22.44 18.06 4.15
C VAL A 137 -22.68 19.57 4.29
N SER A 138 -21.64 20.39 4.07
CA SER A 138 -21.76 21.85 4.20
C SER A 138 -22.61 22.44 3.06
N VAL A 139 -22.43 21.97 1.82
CA VAL A 139 -23.16 22.49 0.64
C VAL A 139 -24.59 21.95 0.58
N SER A 140 -24.80 20.67 0.92
CA SER A 140 -26.13 20.07 0.93
C SER A 140 -26.97 20.59 2.09
N GLY A 141 -26.36 20.87 3.25
CA GLY A 141 -27.07 21.42 4.40
C GLY A 141 -27.72 22.77 4.14
N TYR A 142 -27.16 23.58 3.24
CA TYR A 142 -27.79 24.82 2.79
C TYR A 142 -29.12 24.60 2.06
N ARG A 143 -29.28 23.48 1.35
CA ARG A 143 -30.49 23.18 0.54
C ARG A 143 -31.53 22.37 1.30
N ASP A 144 -31.12 21.65 2.34
CA ASP A 144 -31.95 20.71 3.08
C ASP A 144 -31.81 20.94 4.58
N SER A 145 -32.92 21.25 5.26
CA SER A 145 -32.93 21.61 6.69
C SER A 145 -32.54 20.47 7.63
N GLN A 146 -32.33 19.26 7.09
CA GLN A 146 -31.99 18.05 7.86
C GLN A 146 -30.52 17.64 7.69
N VAL A 147 -29.58 18.55 7.99
CA VAL A 147 -28.13 18.25 7.95
C VAL A 147 -27.76 17.04 8.84
N TRP A 148 -28.49 16.88 9.95
CA TRP A 148 -28.24 15.81 10.92
C TRP A 148 -28.60 14.42 10.39
N THR A 149 -29.74 14.29 9.68
CA THR A 149 -30.14 13.00 9.09
C THR A 149 -29.16 12.58 8.01
N MET A 150 -28.73 13.52 7.16
CA MET A 150 -27.75 13.24 6.10
C MET A 150 -26.39 12.78 6.67
N ALA A 151 -25.89 13.42 7.72
CA ALA A 151 -24.63 13.03 8.36
C ALA A 151 -24.74 11.62 8.99
N HIS A 152 -25.85 11.33 9.65
CA HIS A 152 -26.10 10.05 10.29
C HIS A 152 -26.26 8.90 9.28
N GLU A 153 -27.04 9.10 8.22
CA GLU A 153 -27.24 8.14 7.14
C GLU A 153 -25.93 7.80 6.43
N ARG A 154 -25.08 8.80 6.21
CA ARG A 154 -23.77 8.59 5.59
C ARG A 154 -22.82 7.80 6.49
N LEU A 155 -22.80 8.11 7.78
CA LEU A 155 -21.96 7.39 8.74
C LEU A 155 -22.39 5.92 8.86
N SER A 156 -23.69 5.67 8.97
CA SER A 156 -24.26 4.32 9.10
C SER A 156 -24.04 3.48 7.83
N THR A 157 -24.26 4.02 6.63
CA THR A 157 -23.98 3.30 5.38
C THR A 157 -22.48 3.00 5.19
N ILE A 158 -21.58 3.92 5.58
CA ILE A 158 -20.13 3.68 5.59
C ILE A 158 -19.75 2.60 6.61
N LEU A 159 -20.38 2.59 7.78
CA LEU A 159 -20.16 1.58 8.81
C LEU A 159 -20.55 0.19 8.30
N VAL A 160 -21.73 0.06 7.67
CA VAL A 160 -22.20 -1.21 7.08
C VAL A 160 -21.26 -1.70 5.98
N GLY A 161 -20.89 -0.81 5.05
CA GLY A 161 -19.98 -1.15 3.95
C GLY A 161 -18.59 -1.56 4.44
N SER A 162 -18.01 -0.78 5.35
CA SER A 162 -16.68 -1.07 5.92
C SER A 162 -16.68 -2.36 6.75
N SER A 163 -17.75 -2.59 7.53
CA SER A 163 -17.88 -3.81 8.34
C SER A 163 -18.00 -5.05 7.45
N THR A 164 -18.83 -5.00 6.41
CA THR A 164 -18.96 -6.09 5.43
C THR A 164 -17.62 -6.40 4.76
N ALA A 165 -16.91 -5.36 4.32
CA ALA A 165 -15.59 -5.50 3.69
C ALA A 165 -14.58 -6.17 4.64
N VAL A 166 -14.49 -5.70 5.89
CA VAL A 166 -13.59 -6.26 6.90
C VAL A 166 -13.94 -7.71 7.23
N ILE A 167 -15.23 -8.02 7.45
CA ILE A 167 -15.70 -9.37 7.77
C ILE A 167 -15.30 -10.34 6.66
N VAL A 168 -15.59 -10.00 5.39
CA VAL A 168 -15.23 -10.86 4.26
C VAL A 168 -13.71 -11.00 4.11
N CYS A 169 -12.95 -9.91 4.27
CA CYS A 169 -11.49 -9.95 4.24
C CYS A 169 -10.87 -10.89 5.28
N VAL A 170 -11.41 -10.89 6.50
CA VAL A 170 -10.87 -11.66 7.64
C VAL A 170 -11.32 -13.12 7.59
N VAL A 171 -12.58 -13.38 7.23
CA VAL A 171 -13.17 -14.74 7.28
C VAL A 171 -12.76 -15.57 6.06
N VAL A 172 -12.76 -14.96 4.86
CA VAL A 172 -12.47 -15.69 3.62
C VAL A 172 -10.97 -15.64 3.35
N TYR A 173 -10.23 -16.68 3.75
CA TYR A 173 -8.79 -16.88 3.48
C TYR A 173 -7.95 -15.60 3.69
N PRO A 174 -7.73 -15.14 4.93
CA PRO A 174 -7.12 -13.85 5.21
C PRO A 174 -5.71 -13.74 4.62
N VAL A 175 -5.40 -12.58 4.03
CA VAL A 175 -4.06 -12.25 3.51
C VAL A 175 -3.43 -11.21 4.44
N TRP A 176 -2.32 -11.60 5.07
CA TRP A 176 -1.62 -10.80 6.06
C TRP A 176 -0.41 -10.08 5.44
N ILE A 177 -0.42 -8.75 5.44
CA ILE A 177 0.69 -7.93 4.96
C ILE A 177 1.90 -8.02 5.90
N GLY A 178 1.68 -8.33 7.18
CA GLY A 178 2.76 -8.57 8.13
C GLY A 178 3.61 -9.79 7.79
N GLU A 179 3.00 -10.82 7.19
CA GLU A 179 3.72 -12.01 6.69
C GLU A 179 4.50 -11.69 5.42
N GLU A 180 3.93 -10.89 4.52
CA GLU A 180 4.64 -10.40 3.33
C GLU A 180 5.85 -9.54 3.70
N LEU A 181 5.73 -8.68 4.72
CA LEU A 181 6.85 -7.92 5.26
C LEU A 181 7.94 -8.85 5.80
N HIS A 182 7.56 -9.90 6.53
CA HIS A 182 8.51 -10.86 7.06
C HIS A 182 9.28 -11.55 5.93
N ASN A 183 8.56 -12.11 4.95
CA ASN A 183 9.15 -12.80 3.81
C ASN A 183 10.08 -11.87 3.02
N LEU A 184 9.67 -10.63 2.78
CA LEU A 184 10.49 -9.62 2.11
C LEU A 184 11.82 -9.38 2.84
N VAL A 185 11.76 -9.22 4.16
CA VAL A 185 12.97 -8.99 4.97
C VAL A 185 13.88 -10.22 4.97
N VAL A 186 13.32 -11.43 5.04
CA VAL A 186 14.10 -12.68 4.95
C VAL A 186 14.78 -12.79 3.59
N THR A 187 14.05 -12.62 2.48
CA THR A 187 14.61 -12.67 1.13
C THR A 187 15.69 -11.60 0.92
N ASN A 188 15.50 -10.39 1.44
CA ASN A 188 16.54 -9.36 1.36
C ASN A 188 17.85 -9.77 2.07
N ILE A 189 17.76 -10.44 3.21
CA ILE A 189 18.94 -10.94 3.94
C ILE A 189 19.57 -12.12 3.19
N GLU A 190 18.76 -13.03 2.66
CA GLU A 190 19.21 -14.19 1.88
C GLU A 190 19.97 -13.76 0.62
N ASN A 191 19.41 -12.83 -0.16
CA ASN A 191 20.06 -12.26 -1.35
C ASN A 191 21.42 -11.64 -1.02
N LEU A 192 21.54 -10.96 0.14
CA LEU A 192 22.83 -10.42 0.60
C LEU A 192 23.81 -11.53 1.01
N GLY A 193 23.30 -12.58 1.66
CA GLY A 193 24.09 -13.75 2.03
C GLY A 193 24.63 -14.49 0.81
N GLU A 194 23.78 -14.76 -0.19
CA GLU A 194 24.17 -15.43 -1.44
C GLU A 194 25.23 -14.63 -2.20
N PHE A 195 25.09 -13.30 -2.26
CA PHE A 195 26.12 -12.44 -2.82
C PHE A 195 27.47 -12.60 -2.10
N LEU A 196 27.47 -12.58 -0.76
CA LEU A 196 28.70 -12.69 0.03
C LEU A 196 29.37 -14.07 -0.09
N VAL A 197 28.57 -15.14 -0.16
CA VAL A 197 29.07 -16.49 -0.43
C VAL A 197 29.68 -16.56 -1.83
N GLY A 198 28.98 -16.04 -2.84
CA GLY A 198 29.49 -15.96 -4.21
C GLY A 198 30.77 -15.14 -4.33
N PHE A 199 30.90 -14.08 -3.53
CA PHE A 199 32.09 -13.26 -3.45
C PHE A 199 33.29 -14.03 -2.89
N GLY A 200 33.12 -14.72 -1.76
CA GLY A 200 34.19 -15.54 -1.17
C GLY A 200 34.64 -16.69 -2.08
N ASP A 201 33.69 -17.31 -2.79
CA ASP A 201 33.96 -18.33 -3.81
C ASP A 201 34.82 -17.78 -4.97
N ALA A 202 34.50 -16.58 -5.44
CA ALA A 202 35.21 -15.93 -6.55
C ALA A 202 36.65 -15.56 -6.15
N GLU A 203 36.84 -15.07 -4.92
CA GLU A 203 38.17 -14.78 -4.36
C GLU A 203 39.01 -16.05 -4.18
N SER A 204 38.41 -17.14 -3.68
CA SER A 204 39.14 -18.37 -3.38
C SER A 204 39.49 -19.22 -4.60
N ASN A 205 38.61 -19.30 -5.61
CA ASN A 205 38.77 -20.26 -6.71
C ASN A 205 39.26 -19.64 -8.03
N ASN A 206 39.53 -18.33 -8.11
CA ASN A 206 39.86 -17.62 -9.37
C ASN A 206 38.86 -17.90 -10.50
N ASN A 207 37.67 -18.39 -10.18
CA ASN A 207 36.63 -18.67 -11.14
C ASN A 207 35.81 -17.38 -11.27
N GLY A 208 35.88 -16.75 -12.43
CA GLY A 208 35.10 -15.57 -12.79
C GLY A 208 33.60 -15.85 -12.88
N LYS A 209 32.98 -16.27 -11.77
CA LYS A 209 31.53 -16.32 -11.64
C LYS A 209 31.02 -14.89 -11.64
N THR A 210 30.08 -14.59 -12.53
CA THR A 210 29.35 -13.32 -12.52
C THR A 210 28.54 -13.25 -11.24
N LEU A 211 28.88 -12.28 -10.38
CA LEU A 211 28.19 -12.04 -9.12
C LEU A 211 26.79 -11.51 -9.41
N GLY A 212 25.76 -12.09 -8.79
CA GLY A 212 24.38 -11.69 -8.98
C GLY A 212 24.13 -10.23 -8.57
N GLU A 213 23.16 -9.57 -9.20
CA GLU A 213 22.77 -8.18 -8.88
C GLU A 213 21.58 -8.09 -7.92
N ASP A 214 21.22 -9.20 -7.27
CA ASP A 214 20.02 -9.32 -6.45
C ASP A 214 20.03 -8.38 -5.23
N HIS A 215 21.21 -7.94 -4.79
CA HIS A 215 21.37 -6.92 -3.74
C HIS A 215 20.78 -5.55 -4.12
N LYS A 216 20.65 -5.24 -5.41
CA LYS A 216 20.05 -3.96 -5.87
C LYS A 216 18.57 -3.85 -5.50
N SER A 217 17.85 -4.98 -5.46
CA SER A 217 16.45 -5.02 -5.02
C SER A 217 16.29 -4.55 -3.56
N VAL A 218 17.27 -4.87 -2.71
CA VAL A 218 17.32 -4.47 -1.30
C VAL A 218 17.50 -2.96 -1.17
N LEU A 219 18.30 -2.33 -2.03
CA LEU A 219 18.51 -0.87 -2.01
C LEU A 219 17.21 -0.09 -2.25
N ALA A 220 16.31 -0.63 -3.08
CA ALA A 220 15.03 -0.02 -3.41
C ALA A 220 13.89 -0.39 -2.44
N SER A 221 14.11 -1.28 -1.46
CA SER A 221 13.04 -1.87 -0.65
C SER A 221 12.42 -0.94 0.39
N LYS A 222 13.09 0.16 0.76
CA LYS A 222 12.73 1.00 1.93
C LYS A 222 11.28 1.45 1.94
N SER A 223 10.78 2.01 0.84
CA SER A 223 9.41 2.53 0.76
C SER A 223 8.38 1.41 0.88
N ASN A 224 8.67 0.25 0.31
CA ASN A 224 7.81 -0.92 0.39
C ASN A 224 7.74 -1.48 1.82
N GLU A 225 8.89 -1.64 2.48
CA GLU A 225 8.99 -2.09 3.89
C GLU A 225 8.22 -1.15 4.83
N GLU A 226 8.41 0.17 4.69
CA GLU A 226 7.72 1.18 5.50
C GLU A 226 6.19 1.14 5.28
N ASN A 227 5.75 0.98 4.03
CA ASN A 227 4.33 0.87 3.69
C ASN A 227 3.72 -0.41 4.28
N MET A 228 4.34 -1.56 4.07
CA MET A 228 3.88 -2.84 4.62
C MET A 228 3.81 -2.80 6.14
N ALA A 229 4.83 -2.24 6.82
CA ALA A 229 4.84 -2.10 8.28
C ALA A 229 3.74 -1.16 8.79
N ASN A 230 3.38 -0.12 8.03
CA ASN A 230 2.27 0.77 8.38
C ASN A 230 0.91 0.08 8.24
N LEU A 231 0.72 -0.75 7.20
CA LEU A 231 -0.50 -1.52 6.99
C LEU A 231 -0.63 -2.66 8.02
N ALA A 232 0.47 -3.34 8.34
CA ALA A 232 0.51 -4.45 9.30
C ALA A 232 0.11 -4.04 10.72
N ARG A 233 0.22 -2.75 11.08
CA ARG A 233 -0.24 -2.23 12.38
C ARG A 233 -1.75 -2.29 12.58
N TRP A 234 -2.51 -2.33 11.49
CA TRP A 234 -3.96 -2.42 11.53
C TRP A 234 -4.44 -3.86 11.58
N GLU A 235 -3.56 -4.85 11.51
CA GLU A 235 -3.98 -6.24 11.51
C GLU A 235 -4.47 -6.66 12.91
N PRO A 236 -5.60 -7.38 13.00
CA PRO A 236 -5.96 -8.08 14.24
C PRO A 236 -4.87 -9.10 14.61
N GLY A 237 -4.85 -9.54 15.86
CA GLY A 237 -3.80 -10.42 16.32
C GLY A 237 -3.78 -11.76 15.57
N HIS A 238 -2.62 -12.12 15.00
CA HIS A 238 -2.46 -13.32 14.19
C HIS A 238 -1.07 -13.94 14.36
N GLY A 239 -0.87 -15.13 13.79
CA GLY A 239 0.40 -15.84 13.81
C GLY A 239 0.97 -16.09 15.22
N ARG A 240 2.29 -16.21 15.29
CA ARG A 240 3.02 -16.53 16.54
C ARG A 240 3.12 -15.36 17.52
N PHE A 241 3.03 -14.13 17.01
CA PHE A 241 3.18 -12.92 17.82
C PHE A 241 1.84 -12.40 18.38
N ARG A 242 0.70 -12.99 17.98
CA ARG A 242 -0.64 -12.58 18.42
C ARG A 242 -0.83 -11.07 18.29
N LEU A 243 -0.87 -10.33 19.40
CA LEU A 243 -1.05 -8.87 19.39
C LEU A 243 0.27 -8.08 19.51
N GLN A 244 1.40 -8.75 19.72
CA GLN A 244 2.69 -8.14 20.05
C GLN A 244 3.67 -8.19 18.88
N HIS A 245 3.21 -7.82 17.69
CA HIS A 245 4.08 -7.85 16.52
C HIS A 245 5.18 -6.77 16.58
N PRO A 246 6.47 -7.13 16.39
CA PRO A 246 7.59 -6.20 16.52
C PRO A 246 7.87 -5.45 15.20
N TRP A 247 6.85 -4.82 14.58
CA TRP A 247 7.01 -4.16 13.27
C TRP A 247 8.12 -3.10 13.22
N LYS A 248 8.40 -2.43 14.35
CA LYS A 248 9.53 -1.49 14.46
C LYS A 248 10.89 -2.19 14.31
N GLN A 249 11.03 -3.44 14.78
CA GLN A 249 12.26 -4.20 14.64
C GLN A 249 12.48 -4.67 13.21
N TYR A 250 11.43 -5.03 12.48
CA TYR A 250 11.53 -5.33 11.04
C TYR A 250 12.11 -4.15 10.26
N LEU A 251 11.63 -2.93 10.53
CA LEU A 251 12.19 -1.72 9.89
C LEU A 251 13.66 -1.48 10.27
N LYS A 252 14.05 -1.80 11.52
CA LYS A 252 15.45 -1.70 11.95
C LYS A 252 16.34 -2.74 11.26
N ILE A 253 15.84 -3.96 11.09
CA ILE A 253 16.55 -5.01 10.34
C ILE A 253 16.69 -4.59 8.88
N GLY A 254 15.61 -4.08 8.26
CA GLY A 254 15.65 -3.54 6.91
C GLY A 254 16.65 -2.39 6.74
N THR A 255 16.80 -1.49 7.74
CA THR A 255 17.86 -0.47 7.71
C THR A 255 19.26 -1.07 7.69
N LEU A 256 19.53 -2.06 8.53
CA LEU A 256 20.85 -2.71 8.60
C LEU A 256 21.14 -3.53 7.33
N ALA A 257 20.13 -4.23 6.80
CA ALA A 257 20.23 -4.96 5.55
C ALA A 257 20.59 -4.02 4.39
N ARG A 258 19.96 -2.84 4.31
CA ARG A 258 20.30 -1.82 3.30
C ARG A 258 21.70 -1.23 3.49
N GLU A 259 22.13 -0.98 4.72
CA GLU A 259 23.51 -0.57 5.00
C GLU A 259 24.53 -1.62 4.53
N CYS A 260 24.23 -2.90 4.72
CA CYS A 260 25.01 -4.00 4.17
C CYS A 260 24.98 -3.99 2.63
N ALA A 261 23.80 -3.84 2.04
CA ALA A 261 23.60 -3.77 0.59
C ALA A 261 24.42 -2.65 -0.06
N TYR A 262 24.54 -1.47 0.57
CA TYR A 262 25.40 -0.39 0.07
C TYR A 262 26.88 -0.77 0.05
N LYS A 263 27.36 -1.53 1.06
CA LYS A 263 28.75 -2.00 1.09
C LYS A 263 28.99 -3.08 0.04
N VAL A 264 28.04 -4.00 -0.09
CA VAL A 264 28.00 -5.05 -1.12
C VAL A 264 28.00 -4.43 -2.52
N ASP A 265 27.22 -3.38 -2.74
CA ASP A 265 27.15 -2.69 -4.03
C ASP A 265 28.47 -1.99 -4.39
N ALA A 266 29.10 -1.32 -3.41
CA ALA A 266 30.43 -0.75 -3.57
C ALA A 266 31.48 -1.83 -3.91
N LEU A 267 31.40 -2.99 -3.27
CA LEU A 267 32.28 -4.13 -3.54
C LEU A 267 32.04 -4.70 -4.95
N SER A 268 30.78 -4.88 -5.35
CA SER A 268 30.39 -5.34 -6.69
C SER A 268 30.93 -4.40 -7.78
N SER A 269 30.87 -3.09 -7.54
CA SER A 269 31.34 -2.05 -8.45
C SER A 269 32.86 -2.06 -8.63
N TYR A 270 33.61 -2.49 -7.62
CA TYR A 270 35.06 -2.65 -7.71
C TYR A 270 35.45 -3.89 -8.53
N LEU A 271 34.67 -4.97 -8.40
CA LEU A 271 34.96 -6.25 -9.04
C LEU A 271 34.56 -6.29 -10.51
N ASN A 272 33.44 -5.68 -10.88
CA ASN A 272 32.93 -5.69 -12.27
C ASN A 272 33.98 -5.21 -13.31
N PRO A 273 34.67 -4.07 -13.13
CA PRO A 273 35.72 -3.65 -14.05
C PRO A 273 36.94 -4.57 -14.01
N HIS A 274 37.30 -5.12 -12.85
CA HIS A 274 38.44 -6.04 -12.74
C HIS A 274 38.17 -7.37 -13.47
N VAL A 275 36.97 -7.95 -13.29
CA VAL A 275 36.51 -9.14 -13.99
C VAL A 275 36.43 -8.90 -15.50
N GLN A 276 35.91 -7.74 -15.92
CA GLN A 276 35.80 -7.39 -17.33
C GLN A 276 37.17 -7.19 -17.99
N VAL A 277 38.12 -6.56 -17.30
CA VAL A 277 39.51 -6.43 -17.76
C VAL A 277 40.20 -7.79 -17.83
N THR A 278 40.04 -8.66 -16.83
CA THR A 278 40.61 -10.02 -16.85
C THR A 278 40.02 -10.85 -18.00
N ILE A 279 38.70 -10.78 -18.24
CA ILE A 279 38.06 -11.47 -19.38
C ILE A 279 38.59 -10.93 -20.72
N LEU A 280 38.76 -9.61 -20.85
CA LEU A 280 39.29 -9.00 -22.07
C LEU A 280 40.75 -9.42 -22.32
N ILE A 281 41.58 -9.48 -21.28
CA ILE A 281 42.97 -9.95 -21.36
C ILE A 281 43.02 -11.43 -21.73
N LEU A 282 42.16 -12.28 -21.15
CA LEU A 282 42.09 -13.71 -21.49
C LEU A 282 41.64 -13.93 -22.94
N LYS A 283 40.64 -13.18 -23.42
CA LYS A 283 40.23 -13.19 -24.83
C LYS A 283 41.35 -12.72 -25.75
N TRP A 284 42.07 -11.67 -25.35
CA TRP A 284 43.22 -11.18 -26.11
C TRP A 284 44.35 -12.21 -26.19
N LEU A 285 44.71 -12.85 -25.07
CA LEU A 285 45.73 -13.92 -25.02
C LEU A 285 45.33 -15.14 -25.85
N GLN A 286 44.05 -15.54 -25.83
CA GLN A 286 43.55 -16.62 -26.70
C GLN A 286 43.61 -16.23 -28.19
N SER A 287 43.41 -14.95 -28.52
CA SER A 287 43.51 -14.46 -29.91
C SER A 287 44.95 -14.31 -30.39
N THR A 288 45.93 -14.18 -29.49
CA THR A 288 47.36 -13.98 -29.82
C THR A 288 48.21 -15.23 -29.70
N ASN A 289 47.68 -16.35 -29.18
CA ASN A 289 48.42 -17.61 -29.08
C ASN A 289 47.99 -18.58 -30.21
N PRO A 290 48.67 -18.61 -31.37
CA PRO A 290 48.38 -19.61 -32.38
C PRO A 290 48.76 -20.99 -31.83
N SER A 291 47.85 -21.96 -31.95
CA SER A 291 48.12 -23.36 -31.64
C SER A 291 49.41 -23.81 -32.34
N PRO A 292 50.31 -24.59 -31.70
CA PRO A 292 51.58 -25.04 -32.30
C PRO A 292 51.42 -25.89 -33.59
N ILE A 293 50.19 -26.26 -33.94
CA ILE A 293 49.87 -27.19 -35.03
C ILE A 293 49.92 -26.49 -36.41
N SER A 294 49.82 -25.16 -36.49
CA SER A 294 49.79 -24.45 -37.78
C SER A 294 51.16 -24.07 -38.36
N LEU A 295 52.26 -24.33 -37.64
CA LEU A 295 53.63 -24.04 -38.11
C LEU A 295 54.35 -25.27 -38.69
N LEU A 296 53.77 -26.48 -38.60
CA LEU A 296 54.33 -27.71 -39.20
C LEU A 296 53.70 -28.08 -40.55
N ALA A 297 52.87 -27.20 -41.13
CA ALA A 297 52.21 -27.41 -42.43
C ALA A 297 52.73 -26.47 -43.55
N ARG A 298 53.89 -25.85 -43.35
CA ARG A 298 54.69 -25.21 -44.40
C ARG A 298 56.12 -25.70 -44.28
N ASP A 299 56.40 -26.78 -44.97
CA ASP A 299 57.54 -26.95 -45.88
C ASP A 299 57.37 -28.26 -46.65
#